data_AF-A0A2T2VDL1-F1
#
_entry.id   AF-A0A2T2VDL1-F1
#
_cell.length_a   1.000
_cell.length_b   1.000
_cell.length_c   1.000
_cell.angle_alpha   90.00
_cell.angle_beta   90.00
_cell.angle_gamma   90.00
#
_symmetry.space_group_name_H-M   'P 1'
#
loop_
_entity.id
_entity.type
_entity.pdbx_description
1 polymer ?
#
loop_
_entity_poly.entity_id
_entity_poly.type
_entity_poly.pdbx_seq_one_letter_code
_entity_poly.pdbx_strand_id
1 'polypeptide(L)' 'MAQSSIEWTEMTWNPTTGCSKISAGCKFCYAERMSRRLQAMGQEKYNNGFRLTIHP' A
#
# COMPACT_ATOMS: atom_id res chain seq x y z
N MET A 1 14.98 -9.59 18.69
CA MET A 1 15.25 -8.78 17.49
C MET A 1 14.08 -7.84 17.34
N ALA A 2 14.30 -6.52 17.31
CA ALA A 2 13.21 -5.58 17.08
C ALA A 2 12.58 -5.87 15.71
N GLN A 3 11.25 -5.82 15.62
CA GLN A 3 10.52 -6.07 14.37
C GLN A 3 10.69 -4.93 13.36
N SER A 4 11.23 -3.80 13.82
CA SER A 4 11.53 -2.60 13.05
C SER A 4 13.04 -2.34 13.04
N SER A 5 13.53 -1.87 11.89
CA SER A 5 14.90 -1.37 11.72
C SER A 5 15.06 0.11 12.09
N ILE A 6 13.96 0.77 12.47
CA ILE A 6 13.96 2.17 12.89
C ILE A 6 14.23 2.22 14.38
N GLU A 7 15.29 2.93 14.76
CA GLU A 7 15.89 2.91 16.11
C GLU A 7 14.91 3.26 17.24
N TRP A 8 13.92 4.12 16.98
CA TRP A 8 12.97 4.62 17.98
C TRP A 8 11.60 3.93 17.99
N THR A 9 11.36 2.90 17.16
CA THR A 9 10.06 2.17 17.16
C THR A 9 10.26 0.66 17.07
N GLU A 10 9.44 -0.06 17.82
CA GLU A 10 9.46 -1.53 17.87
C GLU A 10 8.86 -2.16 16.60
N MET A 11 7.93 -1.49 15.93
CA MET A 11 7.22 -2.01 14.75
C MET A 11 6.88 -0.90 13.75
N THR A 12 6.87 -1.25 12.47
CA THR A 12 6.30 -0.42 11.41
C THR A 12 5.31 -1.23 10.59
N TRP A 13 4.22 -0.59 10.19
CA TRP A 13 3.24 -1.21 9.29
C TRP A 13 2.51 -0.14 8.50
N ASN A 14 1.93 -0.53 7.35
CA ASN A 14 1.15 0.37 6.52
C ASN A 14 -0.36 0.15 6.75
N PRO A 15 -1.08 1.12 7.33
CA PRO A 15 -2.50 0.99 7.66
C PRO A 15 -3.43 1.07 6.47
N THR A 16 -2.93 1.45 5.29
CA THR A 16 -3.78 1.63 4.13
C THR A 16 -3.12 1.15 2.84
N THR A 17 -3.95 0.66 1.92
CA THR A 17 -3.55 0.41 0.53
C THR A 17 -4.56 1.06 -0.39
N GLY A 18 -4.08 1.58 -1.52
CA GLY A 18 -4.95 2.23 -2.50
C GLY A 18 -5.25 3.70 -2.17
N CYS A 19 -5.90 4.39 -3.11
CA CYS A 19 -6.23 5.82 -2.98
C CYS A 19 -7.33 6.20 -3.98
N SER A 20 -8.09 7.26 -3.67
CA SER A 20 -9.02 7.90 -4.60
C SER A 20 -8.29 8.93 -5.46
N LYS A 21 -8.44 8.86 -6.79
CA LYS A 21 -7.83 9.83 -7.71
C LYS A 21 -8.61 11.15 -7.68
N ILE A 22 -7.94 12.24 -7.32
CA ILE A 22 -8.59 13.56 -7.14
C ILE A 22 -8.26 14.57 -8.24
N SER A 23 -7.18 14.38 -9.01
CA SER A 23 -6.73 15.35 -10.00
C SER A 23 -5.96 14.71 -11.15
N ALA A 24 -5.64 15.51 -12.18
CA ALA A 24 -4.81 15.09 -13.31
C ALA A 24 -3.41 14.60 -12.90
N GLY A 25 -2.91 15.02 -11.72
CA GLY A 25 -1.64 14.55 -11.17
C GLY A 25 -1.62 13.04 -10.87
N CYS A 26 -2.78 12.40 -10.73
CA CYS A 26 -2.87 10.97 -10.47
C CYS A 26 -2.57 10.08 -11.70
N LYS A 27 -2.45 10.65 -12.91
CA LYS A 27 -2.33 9.90 -14.19
C LYS A 27 -1.17 8.92 -14.24
N PHE A 28 -0.06 9.22 -13.54
CA PHE A 28 1.15 8.38 -13.50
C PHE A 28 1.52 7.94 -12.09
N CYS A 29 0.51 7.68 -11.24
CA CYS A 29 0.71 7.25 -9.86
C CYS A 29 1.49 5.92 -9.77
N TYR A 30 2.65 5.94 -9.12
CA TYR A 30 3.45 4.72 -8.91
C TYR A 30 2.70 3.68 -8.06
N ALA A 31 1.92 4.13 -7.07
CA ALA A 31 1.22 3.26 -6.13
C ALA A 31 0.13 2.45 -6.83
N GLU A 32 -0.50 2.99 -7.87
CA GLU A 32 -1.48 2.26 -8.69
C GLU A 32 -0.82 1.14 -9.49
N ARG A 33 0.33 1.43 -10.13
CA ARG A 33 1.10 0.42 -10.86
C ARG A 33 1.58 -0.69 -9.93
N MET A 34 2.08 -0.32 -8.75
CA MET A 34 2.53 -1.27 -7.74
C MET A 34 1.38 -2.13 -7.22
N SER A 35 0.23 -1.52 -6.93
CA SER A 35 -0.96 -2.22 -6.48
C SER A 35 -1.42 -3.29 -7.49
N ARG A 36 -1.45 -2.97 -8.79
CA ARG A 36 -1.76 -3.94 -9.85
C ARG A 36 -0.77 -5.11 -9.88
N ARG A 37 0.53 -4.82 -9.73
CA ARG A 37 1.57 -5.85 -9.67
C ARG A 37 1.36 -6.78 -8.46
N LEU A 38 1.16 -6.20 -7.28
CA LEU A 38 1.03 -6.98 -6.03
C LEU A 38 -0.27 -7.79 -6.00
N GLN A 39 -1.35 -7.25 -6.56
CA GLN A 39 -2.59 -8.00 -6.78
C GLN A 39 -2.36 -9.20 -7.70
N ALA A 40 -1.66 -9.03 -8.82
CA ALA A 40 -1.32 -10.13 -9.73
C ALA A 40 -0.39 -11.18 -9.09
N MET A 41 0.43 -10.77 -8.12
CA MET A 41 1.28 -11.67 -7.32
C MET A 41 0.51 -12.38 -6.19
N GLY A 42 -0.79 -12.12 -6.00
CA GLY A 42 -1.61 -12.73 -4.95
C GLY A 42 -1.32 -12.20 -3.55
N GLN A 43 -0.81 -10.98 -3.41
CA GLN A 43 -0.59 -10.38 -2.09
C GLN A 43 -1.92 -10.02 -1.43
N GLU A 44 -2.19 -10.62 -0.27
CA GLU A 44 -3.49 -10.52 0.44
C GLU A 44 -3.92 -9.07 0.68
N LYS A 45 -2.99 -8.20 1.09
CA LYS A 45 -3.26 -6.77 1.34
C LYS A 45 -3.73 -6.01 0.09
N TYR A 46 -3.48 -6.55 -1.10
CA TYR A 46 -3.81 -5.95 -2.38
C TYR A 46 -4.93 -6.69 -3.12
N ASN A 47 -5.69 -7.56 -2.43
CA ASN A 47 -6.84 -8.27 -3.02
C ASN A 47 -7.87 -7.30 -3.64
N ASN A 48 -8.06 -6.13 -3.02
CA ASN A 48 -8.95 -5.07 -3.51
C ASN A 48 -8.30 -4.16 -4.59
N GLY A 49 -7.12 -4.50 -5.10
CA GLY A 49 -6.38 -3.70 -6.06
C GLY A 49 -6.04 -2.31 -5.51
N PHE A 50 -6.28 -1.26 -6.30
CA PHE A 50 -5.94 0.12 -5.91
C PHE A 50 -7.08 0.83 -5.13
N ARG A 51 -8.15 0.11 -4.79
CA ARG A 51 -9.23 0.64 -3.96
C ARG A 51 -8.72 0.89 -2.54
N LEU A 52 -9.01 2.08 -1.99
CA LEU A 52 -8.66 2.42 -0.61
C LEU A 52 -9.20 1.35 0.35
N THR A 53 -8.30 0.70 1.07
CA THR A 53 -8.56 -0.36 2.04
C THR A 53 -7.78 -0.04 3.30
N ILE A 54 -8.42 -0.15 4.46
CA ILE A 54 -7.80 0.01 5.78
C ILE A 54 -7.48 -1.38 6.31
N HIS A 55 -6.25 -1.56 6.78
CA HIS A 55 -5.76 -2.80 7.39
C HIS A 55 -5.79 -2.67 8.92
N PRO A 56 -6.03 -3.76 9.65
CA PRO A 56 -5.89 -3.80 11.11
C PRO A 56 -4.42 -3.79 11.56
#